data_AF-A0A3Q8IL03-F1
#
_entry.id   AF-A0A3Q8IL03-F1
#
_cell.length_a   1.000
_cell.length_b   1.000
_cell.length_c   1.000
_cell.angle_alpha   90.00
_cell.angle_beta   90.00
_cell.angle_gamma   90.00
#
_symmetry.space_group_name_H-M   'P 1'
#
loop_
_entity.id
_entity.type
_entity.pdbx_description
1 polymer ?
#
loop_
_entity_poly.entity_id
_entity_poly.type
_entity_poly.pdbx_seq_one_letter_code
_entity_poly.pdbx_strand_id
1 'polypeptide(L)'
;MKYNIPVILYVVLQFVAFFFVLVGTPLDIFRDKSPNGFGKFPCFSLWGIMLNCTLGENMEGIDAYAGCPLRMHQFRAAEAFVIISIVVYGAAFILGLILLFCCPLLRRVCLTLNIVGVVTLCVVWALVVEMYHKDANPRCQKFKEGASYSSAFVLFVLAWILDVINIFLLLLPFAGVDAGANRRAEPPTAKE
;
A
#
# COMPACT_ATOMS: atom_id res chain seq x y z
N MET A 1 2.88 -8.14 -32.72
CA MET A 1 2.43 -7.35 -31.55
C MET A 1 3.61 -6.53 -31.06
N LYS A 2 3.54 -5.19 -31.09
CA LYS A 2 4.54 -4.35 -30.43
C LYS A 2 4.21 -4.42 -28.94
N TYR A 3 5.02 -5.11 -28.14
CA TYR A 3 4.77 -5.23 -26.71
C TYR A 3 4.72 -3.85 -26.08
N ASN A 4 3.65 -3.54 -25.37
CA ASN A 4 3.53 -2.32 -24.59
C ASN A 4 4.35 -2.50 -23.30
N ILE A 5 5.68 -2.38 -23.42
CA ILE A 5 6.64 -2.46 -22.31
C ILE A 5 6.15 -1.68 -21.06
N PRO A 6 5.57 -0.46 -21.16
CA PRO A 6 5.08 0.26 -19.98
C PRO A 6 3.94 -0.46 -19.25
N VAL A 7 3.02 -1.11 -19.98
CA VAL A 7 1.91 -1.86 -19.37
C VAL A 7 2.42 -3.12 -18.69
N ILE A 8 3.38 -3.80 -19.32
CA ILE A 8 3.98 -5.01 -18.75
C ILE A 8 4.69 -4.66 -17.43
N LEU A 9 5.49 -3.60 -17.43
CA LEU A 9 6.16 -3.10 -16.23
C LEU A 9 5.14 -2.71 -15.15
N TYR A 10 4.09 -1.97 -15.52
CA TYR A 10 3.00 -1.62 -14.62
C TYR A 10 2.40 -2.86 -13.94
N VAL A 11 2.04 -3.89 -14.70
CA VAL A 11 1.42 -5.12 -14.16
C VAL A 11 2.35 -5.84 -13.19
N VAL A 12 3.64 -5.97 -13.53
CA VAL A 12 4.63 -6.63 -12.67
C VAL A 12 4.82 -5.85 -11.37
N LEU A 13 5.00 -4.53 -11.45
CA LEU A 13 5.16 -3.70 -10.26
C LEU A 13 3.89 -3.66 -9.42
N GLN A 14 2.70 -3.61 -10.04
CA GLN A 14 1.42 -3.65 -9.33
C GLN A 14 1.23 -4.96 -8.58
N PHE A 15 1.63 -6.09 -9.18
CA PHE A 15 1.61 -7.38 -8.51
C PHE A 15 2.49 -7.39 -7.26
N VAL A 16 3.73 -6.90 -7.37
CA VAL A 16 4.67 -6.85 -6.24
C VAL A 16 4.13 -5.91 -5.15
N ALA A 17 3.59 -4.75 -5.53
CA ALA A 17 2.99 -3.81 -4.60
C ALA A 17 1.79 -4.43 -3.85
N PHE A 18 0.88 -5.08 -4.59
CA PHE A 18 -0.26 -5.80 -4.00
C PHE A 18 0.20 -6.91 -3.06
N PHE A 19 1.20 -7.71 -3.46
CA PHE A 19 1.75 -8.78 -2.65
C PHE A 19 2.36 -8.26 -1.34
N PHE A 20 3.09 -7.15 -1.39
CA PHE A 20 3.64 -6.51 -0.19
C PHE A 20 2.56 -6.00 0.77
N VAL A 21 1.47 -5.41 0.27
CA VAL A 21 0.34 -5.02 1.14
C VAL A 21 -0.31 -6.27 1.75
N LEU A 22 -0.55 -7.30 0.94
CA LEU A 22 -1.22 -8.53 1.37
C LEU A 22 -0.42 -9.27 2.45
N VAL A 23 0.90 -9.42 2.26
CA VAL A 23 1.79 -10.11 3.21
C VAL A 23 2.17 -9.20 4.39
N GLY A 24 2.29 -7.89 4.18
CA GLY A 24 2.57 -6.94 5.27
C GLY A 24 1.42 -6.82 6.27
N THR A 25 0.17 -6.99 5.82
CA THR A 25 -1.03 -6.85 6.66
C THR A 25 -1.09 -7.79 7.87
N PRO A 26 -0.82 -9.11 7.76
CA PRO A 26 -0.79 -10.00 8.92
C PRO A 26 0.49 -9.91 9.77
N LEU A 27 1.52 -9.19 9.32
CA LEU A 27 2.80 -9.08 10.02
C LEU A 27 2.77 -8.00 11.11
N ASP A 28 3.75 -8.04 11.99
CA ASP A 28 3.96 -7.03 13.01
C ASP A 28 4.54 -5.73 12.41
N ILE A 29 4.03 -4.60 12.91
CA ILE A 29 4.46 -3.24 12.54
C ILE A 29 5.52 -2.73 13.50
N PHE A 30 5.40 -3.07 14.78
CA PHE A 30 6.38 -2.73 15.80
C PHE A 30 6.85 -3.97 16.54
N ARG A 31 8.10 -3.93 16.99
CA ARG A 31 8.70 -4.97 17.80
C ARG A 31 9.41 -4.35 18.99
N ASP A 32 9.14 -4.84 20.18
CA ASP A 32 9.82 -4.37 21.38
C ASP A 32 11.32 -4.70 21.35
N LYS A 33 12.11 -3.79 21.89
CA LYS A 33 13.57 -3.92 22.00
C LYS A 33 13.99 -4.76 23.20
N SER A 34 13.13 -4.86 24.22
CA SER A 34 13.37 -5.60 25.45
C SER A 34 12.38 -6.75 25.61
N PRO A 35 12.82 -7.90 26.17
CA PRO A 35 11.89 -8.96 26.51
C PRO A 35 10.97 -8.52 27.66
N ASN A 36 9.74 -9.01 27.66
CA ASN A 36 8.80 -8.89 28.76
C ASN A 36 9.24 -9.75 29.97
N GLY A 37 8.48 -9.71 31.06
CA GLY A 37 8.77 -10.48 32.29
C GLY A 37 8.82 -12.01 32.11
N PHE A 38 8.42 -12.53 30.94
CA PHE A 38 8.50 -13.95 30.58
C PHE A 38 9.63 -14.27 29.59
N GLY A 39 10.54 -13.32 29.33
CA GLY A 39 11.67 -13.51 28.42
C GLY A 39 11.30 -13.43 26.93
N LYS A 40 10.10 -12.96 26.59
CA LYS A 40 9.59 -12.90 25.21
C LYS A 40 9.54 -11.48 24.69
N PHE A 41 9.78 -11.28 23.40
CA PHE A 41 9.69 -9.96 22.75
C PHE A 41 8.29 -9.74 22.21
N PRO A 42 7.46 -8.89 22.83
CA PRO A 42 6.13 -8.61 22.30
C PRO A 42 6.23 -7.87 20.97
N CYS A 43 5.32 -8.21 20.08
CA CYS A 43 5.16 -7.65 18.75
C CYS A 43 3.79 -7.01 18.63
N PHE A 44 3.71 -5.92 17.88
CA PHE A 44 2.49 -5.15 17.70
C PHE A 44 2.12 -5.18 16.22
N SER A 45 1.01 -5.81 15.90
CA SER A 45 0.40 -5.83 14.57
C SER A 45 -0.72 -4.80 14.46
N LEU A 46 -1.28 -4.62 13.27
CA LEU A 46 -2.51 -3.83 13.09
C LEU A 46 -3.67 -4.36 13.95
N TRP A 47 -3.69 -5.68 14.11
CA TRP A 47 -4.76 -6.47 14.70
C TRP A 47 -4.66 -6.63 16.22
N GLY A 48 -3.57 -6.16 16.83
CA GLY A 48 -3.32 -6.31 18.26
C GLY A 48 -1.89 -6.71 18.62
N ILE A 49 -1.73 -7.19 19.85
CA ILE A 49 -0.44 -7.50 20.49
C ILE A 49 -0.20 -9.01 20.43
N MET A 50 0.98 -9.41 19.98
CA MET A 50 1.43 -10.80 19.86
C MET A 50 2.60 -11.04 20.81
N LEU A 51 2.50 -12.04 21.69
CA LEU A 51 3.58 -12.33 22.66
C LEU A 51 4.78 -13.07 22.05
N ASN A 52 4.60 -13.77 20.93
CA ASN A 52 5.64 -14.55 20.23
C ASN A 52 5.88 -14.08 18.78
N CYS A 53 5.29 -12.95 18.37
CA CYS A 53 5.29 -12.49 16.97
C CYS A 53 4.71 -13.52 15.98
N THR A 54 3.89 -14.46 16.47
CA THR A 54 3.17 -15.45 15.69
C THR A 54 1.68 -15.10 15.66
N LEU A 55 1.10 -15.05 14.46
CA LEU A 55 -0.33 -14.77 14.28
C LEU A 55 -1.16 -15.91 14.88
N GLY A 56 -2.12 -15.57 15.75
CA GLY A 56 -3.10 -16.50 16.30
C GLY A 56 -2.74 -17.17 17.64
N GLU A 57 -1.47 -17.19 18.05
CA GLU A 57 -1.07 -17.73 19.36
C GLU A 57 -0.82 -16.61 20.38
N ASN A 58 -1.55 -16.65 21.51
CA ASN A 58 -1.39 -15.71 22.62
C ASN A 58 -1.48 -14.24 22.15
N MET A 59 -2.43 -13.99 21.24
CA MET A 59 -2.69 -12.69 20.66
C MET A 59 -3.78 -11.99 21.47
N GLU A 60 -3.47 -10.82 22.00
CA GLU A 60 -4.48 -9.92 22.53
C GLU A 60 -4.95 -9.01 21.40
N GLY A 61 -6.27 -8.95 21.19
CA GLY A 61 -6.85 -8.07 20.19
C GLY A 61 -6.63 -6.59 20.51
N ILE A 62 -7.13 -5.73 19.64
CA ILE A 62 -7.03 -4.27 19.77
C ILE A 62 -7.55 -3.75 21.12
N ASP A 63 -8.45 -4.48 21.77
CA ASP A 63 -9.00 -4.12 23.09
C ASP A 63 -7.92 -4.06 24.19
N ALA A 64 -6.72 -4.61 23.97
CA ALA A 64 -5.55 -4.38 24.80
C ALA A 64 -5.20 -2.88 24.94
N TYR A 65 -5.61 -2.06 23.96
CA TYR A 65 -5.45 -0.60 23.98
C TYR A 65 -6.67 0.15 24.52
N ALA A 66 -7.64 -0.51 25.16
CA ALA A 66 -8.83 0.16 25.71
C ALA A 66 -8.48 1.28 26.72
N GLY A 67 -7.35 1.16 27.43
CA GLY A 67 -6.81 2.21 28.31
C GLY A 67 -6.21 3.42 27.58
N CYS A 68 -6.04 3.34 26.26
CA CYS A 68 -5.43 4.33 25.39
C CYS A 68 -6.30 4.56 24.14
N PRO A 69 -7.46 5.23 24.25
CA PRO A 69 -8.47 5.28 23.19
C PRO A 69 -7.95 5.91 21.90
N LEU A 70 -7.12 6.96 21.98
CA LEU A 70 -6.53 7.58 20.79
C LEU A 70 -5.69 6.57 19.98
N ARG A 71 -4.89 5.74 20.66
CA ARG A 71 -4.05 4.72 20.02
C ARG A 71 -4.90 3.59 19.43
N MET A 72 -5.94 3.19 20.15
CA MET A 72 -6.93 2.23 19.67
C MET A 72 -7.61 2.71 18.37
N HIS A 73 -8.00 3.98 18.31
CA HIS A 73 -8.60 4.57 17.11
C HIS A 73 -7.62 4.65 15.93
N GLN A 74 -6.34 4.96 16.19
CA GLN A 74 -5.30 4.96 15.15
C GLN A 74 -5.09 3.57 14.55
N PHE A 75 -5.05 2.51 15.39
CA PHE A 75 -4.97 1.13 14.91
C PHE A 75 -6.21 0.75 14.08
N ARG A 76 -7.43 1.00 14.58
CA ARG A 76 -8.66 0.71 13.83
C ARG A 76 -8.76 1.47 12.52
N ALA A 77 -8.30 2.72 12.49
CA ALA A 77 -8.22 3.49 11.24
C ALA A 77 -7.23 2.84 10.27
N ALA A 78 -6.01 2.51 10.73
CA ALA A 78 -5.01 1.86 9.90
C ALA A 78 -5.47 0.50 9.36
N GLU A 79 -6.20 -0.29 10.15
CA GLU A 79 -6.85 -1.54 9.70
C GLU A 79 -7.86 -1.31 8.59
N ALA A 80 -8.79 -0.36 8.78
CA ALA A 80 -9.79 -0.07 7.77
C ALA A 80 -9.14 0.39 6.46
N PHE A 81 -8.16 1.29 6.54
CA PHE A 81 -7.44 1.77 5.36
C PHE A 81 -6.60 0.68 4.70
N VAL A 82 -5.95 -0.22 5.44
CA VAL A 82 -5.16 -1.31 4.82
C VAL A 82 -6.07 -2.31 4.08
N ILE A 83 -7.25 -2.63 4.63
CA ILE A 83 -8.23 -3.49 3.96
C ILE A 83 -8.69 -2.84 2.65
N ILE A 84 -9.00 -1.54 2.69
CA ILE A 84 -9.34 -0.78 1.49
C ILE A 84 -8.19 -0.82 0.48
N SER A 85 -6.94 -0.62 0.92
CA SER A 85 -5.77 -0.71 0.05
C SER A 85 -5.61 -2.10 -0.58
N ILE A 86 -5.84 -3.20 0.15
CA ILE A 86 -5.83 -4.56 -0.42
C ILE A 86 -6.82 -4.67 -1.58
N VAL A 87 -8.06 -4.22 -1.37
CA VAL A 87 -9.11 -4.29 -2.41
C VAL A 87 -8.75 -3.42 -3.61
N VAL A 88 -8.26 -2.20 -3.38
CA VAL A 88 -7.90 -1.25 -4.45
C VAL A 88 -6.70 -1.74 -5.25
N TYR A 89 -5.63 -2.18 -4.59
CA TYR A 89 -4.42 -2.71 -5.25
C TYR A 89 -4.73 -4.00 -6.01
N GLY A 90 -5.56 -4.88 -5.43
CA GLY A 90 -6.02 -6.11 -6.08
C GLY A 90 -6.86 -5.82 -7.33
N ALA A 91 -7.80 -4.88 -7.25
CA ALA A 91 -8.57 -4.44 -8.40
C ALA A 91 -7.68 -3.81 -9.49
N ALA A 92 -6.73 -2.96 -9.11
CA ALA A 92 -5.77 -2.34 -10.03
C ALA A 92 -4.89 -3.38 -10.75
N PHE A 93 -4.50 -4.45 -10.04
CA PHE A 93 -3.75 -5.57 -10.62
C PHE A 93 -4.61 -6.37 -11.62
N ILE A 94 -5.82 -6.77 -11.24
CA ILE A 94 -6.73 -7.52 -12.11
C ILE A 94 -7.07 -6.72 -13.37
N LEU A 95 -7.41 -5.44 -13.24
CA LEU A 95 -7.66 -4.57 -14.39
C LEU A 95 -6.39 -4.33 -15.22
N GLY A 96 -5.22 -4.32 -14.59
CA GLY A 96 -3.93 -4.28 -15.27
C GLY A 96 -3.69 -5.49 -16.16
N LEU A 97 -4.01 -6.70 -15.69
CA LEU A 97 -3.96 -7.91 -16.50
C LEU A 97 -4.92 -7.83 -17.68
N ILE A 98 -6.14 -7.33 -17.48
CA ILE A 98 -7.12 -7.16 -18.55
C ILE A 98 -6.64 -6.11 -19.58
N LEU A 99 -5.98 -5.04 -19.13
CA LEU A 99 -5.41 -3.99 -19.99
C LEU A 99 -4.34 -4.52 -20.95
N LEU A 100 -3.64 -5.61 -20.62
CA LEU A 100 -2.70 -6.26 -21.55
C LEU A 100 -3.41 -6.84 -22.79
N PHE A 101 -4.67 -7.25 -22.64
CA PHE A 101 -5.44 -7.90 -23.70
C PHE A 101 -6.50 -6.98 -24.33
N CYS A 102 -6.99 -5.94 -23.64
CA CYS A 102 -8.01 -5.05 -24.18
C CYS A 102 -7.97 -3.59 -23.68
N CYS A 103 -8.63 -2.74 -24.48
CA CYS A 103 -9.42 -1.60 -24.03
C CYS A 103 -8.62 -0.45 -23.38
N PRO A 104 -8.27 0.62 -24.14
CA PRO A 104 -7.48 1.74 -23.61
C PRO A 104 -8.20 2.55 -22.53
N LEU A 105 -9.53 2.40 -22.39
CA LEU A 105 -10.32 3.05 -21.35
C LEU A 105 -9.95 2.55 -19.94
N LEU A 106 -9.55 1.28 -19.81
CA LEU A 106 -9.12 0.68 -18.54
C LEU A 106 -7.87 1.34 -17.98
N ARG A 107 -7.04 1.95 -18.84
CA ARG A 107 -5.86 2.70 -18.41
C ARG A 107 -6.21 3.84 -17.45
N ARG A 108 -7.28 4.59 -17.75
CA ARG A 108 -7.73 5.69 -16.88
C ARG A 108 -8.28 5.16 -15.57
N VAL A 109 -8.99 4.03 -15.60
CA VAL A 109 -9.51 3.37 -14.40
C VAL A 109 -8.35 2.87 -13.51
N CYS A 110 -7.36 2.19 -14.08
CA CYS A 110 -6.15 1.79 -13.36
C CYS A 110 -5.43 2.99 -12.74
N LEU A 111 -5.31 4.10 -13.48
CA LEU A 111 -4.71 5.33 -12.96
C LEU A 111 -5.46 5.86 -11.75
N THR A 112 -6.80 5.95 -11.82
CA THR A 112 -7.62 6.37 -10.67
C THR A 112 -7.45 5.43 -9.49
N LEU A 113 -7.45 4.11 -9.72
CA LEU A 113 -7.24 3.13 -8.65
C LEU A 113 -5.86 3.26 -7.99
N ASN A 114 -4.79 3.49 -8.76
CA ASN A 114 -3.45 3.72 -8.19
C ASN A 114 -3.41 5.03 -7.38
N ILE A 115 -4.08 6.10 -7.82
CA ILE A 115 -4.17 7.33 -7.02
C ILE A 115 -4.88 7.06 -5.69
N VAL A 116 -5.99 6.33 -5.72
CA VAL A 116 -6.72 5.93 -4.49
C VAL A 116 -5.85 5.00 -3.63
N GLY A 117 -5.09 4.10 -4.26
CA GLY A 117 -4.14 3.20 -3.60
C GLY A 117 -3.07 3.97 -2.83
N VAL A 118 -2.37 4.89 -3.50
CA VAL A 118 -1.40 5.80 -2.91
C VAL A 118 -1.97 6.56 -1.72
N VAL A 119 -3.18 7.13 -1.84
CA VAL A 119 -3.79 7.90 -0.74
C VAL A 119 -4.12 7.00 0.45
N THR A 120 -4.79 5.87 0.20
CA THR A 120 -5.22 4.96 1.27
C THR A 120 -4.04 4.35 2.01
N LEU A 121 -3.02 3.87 1.29
CA LEU A 121 -1.83 3.27 1.92
C LEU A 121 -0.94 4.32 2.58
N CYS A 122 -0.92 5.57 2.07
CA CYS A 122 -0.26 6.69 2.75
C CYS A 122 -0.81 6.91 4.14
N VAL A 123 -2.14 6.90 4.30
CA VAL A 123 -2.79 7.04 5.61
C VAL A 123 -2.34 5.92 6.56
N VAL A 124 -2.25 4.67 6.09
CA VAL A 124 -1.82 3.54 6.91
C VAL A 124 -0.42 3.77 7.50
N TRP A 125 0.59 3.98 6.65
CA TRP A 125 1.95 4.11 7.17
C TRP A 125 2.19 5.46 7.87
N ALA A 126 1.45 6.52 7.51
CA ALA A 126 1.51 7.80 8.23
C ALA A 126 0.97 7.69 9.66
N LEU A 127 -0.14 6.97 9.87
CA LEU A 127 -0.67 6.67 11.21
C LEU A 127 0.34 5.84 12.02
N VAL A 128 1.01 4.88 11.38
CA VAL A 128 2.09 4.10 11.99
C VAL A 128 3.26 5.01 12.44
N VAL A 129 3.69 5.93 11.59
CA VAL A 129 4.74 6.91 11.94
C VAL A 129 4.27 7.82 13.08
N GLU A 130 3.02 8.26 13.07
CA GLU A 130 2.46 9.07 14.14
C GLU A 130 2.46 8.33 15.48
N MET A 131 2.00 7.09 15.50
CA MET A 131 2.09 6.21 16.68
C MET A 131 3.54 6.08 17.16
N TYR A 132 4.49 5.94 16.25
CA TYR A 132 5.89 5.79 16.63
C TYR A 132 6.47 7.02 17.32
N HIS A 133 6.09 8.22 16.88
CA HIS A 133 6.73 9.47 17.32
C HIS A 133 5.93 10.30 18.33
N LYS A 134 4.60 10.14 18.39
CA LYS A 134 3.74 10.95 19.26
C LYS A 134 3.20 10.17 20.44
N ASP A 135 3.24 10.82 21.59
CA ASP A 135 2.59 10.34 22.80
C ASP A 135 1.07 10.56 22.66
N ALA A 136 0.28 9.56 23.02
CA ALA A 136 -1.17 9.67 22.98
C ALA A 136 -1.72 10.33 24.26
N ASN A 137 -1.09 10.05 25.40
CA ASN A 137 -1.38 10.61 26.73
C ASN A 137 -0.16 10.32 27.64
N PRO A 138 0.03 10.94 28.82
CA PRO A 138 1.16 10.65 29.70
C PRO A 138 1.28 9.18 30.14
N ARG A 139 0.18 8.41 30.09
CA ARG A 139 0.17 6.96 30.36
C ARG A 139 0.35 6.09 29.12
N CYS A 140 0.30 6.70 27.93
CA CYS A 140 0.31 6.03 26.63
C CYS A 140 1.43 6.64 25.78
N GLN A 141 2.66 6.25 26.11
CA GLN A 141 3.87 6.75 25.46
C GLN A 141 3.98 6.27 24.00
N LYS A 142 4.78 6.99 23.23
CA LYS A 142 5.14 6.67 21.85
C LYS A 142 5.95 5.38 21.76
N PHE A 143 5.78 4.62 20.66
CA PHE A 143 6.50 3.36 20.48
C PHE A 143 8.01 3.53 20.35
N LYS A 144 8.52 4.69 19.94
CA LYS A 144 9.97 4.94 19.80
C LYS A 144 10.76 4.65 21.08
N GLU A 145 10.14 4.78 22.26
CA GLU A 145 10.80 4.59 23.55
C GLU A 145 11.12 3.11 23.83
N GLY A 146 10.21 2.18 23.50
CA GLY A 146 10.35 0.75 23.79
C GLY A 146 10.50 -0.17 22.57
N ALA A 147 10.09 0.28 21.39
CA ALA A 147 9.97 -0.53 20.19
C ALA A 147 10.70 0.06 18.99
N SER A 148 10.92 -0.78 17.99
CA SER A 148 11.39 -0.42 16.64
C SER A 148 10.33 -0.77 15.60
N TYR A 149 10.41 -0.16 14.42
CA TYR A 149 9.66 -0.62 13.26
C TYR A 149 10.03 -2.06 12.91
N SER A 150 9.07 -2.80 12.38
CA SER A 150 9.23 -4.17 11.91
C SER A 150 8.92 -4.29 10.41
N SER A 151 8.94 -5.51 9.89
CA SER A 151 8.88 -5.79 8.45
C SER A 151 7.61 -5.27 7.77
N ALA A 152 6.45 -5.29 8.44
CA ALA A 152 5.21 -4.79 7.85
C ALA A 152 5.31 -3.33 7.41
N PHE A 153 5.92 -2.47 8.25
CA PHE A 153 6.09 -1.06 7.94
C PHE A 153 6.92 -0.86 6.66
N VAL A 154 8.03 -1.59 6.53
CA VAL A 154 8.89 -1.51 5.35
C VAL A 154 8.14 -1.97 4.10
N LEU A 155 7.37 -3.07 4.20
CA LEU A 155 6.58 -3.58 3.08
C LEU A 155 5.51 -2.57 2.63
N PHE A 156 4.81 -1.90 3.55
CA PHE A 156 3.83 -0.88 3.20
C PHE A 156 4.46 0.34 2.52
N VAL A 157 5.61 0.81 3.01
CA VAL A 157 6.32 1.93 2.39
C VAL A 157 6.83 1.56 0.99
N LEU A 158 7.39 0.35 0.82
CA LEU A 158 7.83 -0.12 -0.49
C LEU A 158 6.65 -0.28 -1.46
N ALA A 159 5.53 -0.86 -1.02
CA ALA A 159 4.32 -0.97 -1.83
C ALA A 159 3.78 0.39 -2.26
N TRP A 160 3.81 1.38 -1.35
CA TRP A 160 3.41 2.76 -1.65
C TRP A 160 4.31 3.39 -2.72
N ILE A 161 5.63 3.22 -2.62
CA ILE A 161 6.58 3.73 -3.63
C ILE A 161 6.33 3.07 -5.00
N LEU A 162 6.09 1.76 -5.04
CA LEU A 162 5.81 1.04 -6.28
C LEU A 162 4.51 1.53 -6.94
N ASP A 163 3.46 1.80 -6.17
CA ASP A 163 2.19 2.33 -6.67
C ASP A 163 2.36 3.77 -7.22
N VAL A 164 3.20 4.59 -6.60
CA VAL A 164 3.58 5.91 -7.13
C VAL A 164 4.31 5.77 -8.48
N ILE A 165 5.24 4.83 -8.61
CA ILE A 165 5.92 4.55 -9.88
C ILE A 165 4.92 4.12 -10.96
N ASN A 166 3.93 3.30 -10.60
CA ASN A 166 2.88 2.85 -11.50
C ASN A 166 2.02 3.99 -12.05
N ILE A 167 1.74 5.03 -11.25
CA ILE A 167 1.07 6.24 -11.73
C ILE A 167 1.87 6.87 -12.88
N PHE A 168 3.19 7.02 -12.74
CA PHE A 168 4.04 7.58 -13.79
C PHE A 168 4.07 6.70 -15.05
N LEU A 169 4.17 5.37 -14.89
CA LEU A 169 4.11 4.43 -16.02
C LEU A 169 2.77 4.53 -16.77
N LEU A 170 1.67 4.70 -16.04
CA LEU A 170 0.35 4.89 -16.61
C LEU A 170 0.14 6.27 -17.23
N LEU A 171 0.97 7.28 -16.95
CA LEU A 171 0.91 8.60 -17.57
C LEU A 171 1.77 8.73 -18.84
N LEU A 172 2.83 7.93 -18.98
CA LEU A 172 3.74 7.99 -20.13
C LEU A 172 3.00 7.72 -21.46
N PRO A 173 3.05 8.62 -22.45
CA PRO A 173 2.39 8.41 -23.74
C PRO A 173 3.01 7.18 -24.43
N PHE A 174 2.17 6.26 -24.90
CA PHE A 174 2.66 5.13 -25.69
C PHE A 174 3.17 5.70 -27.00
N ALA A 175 4.47 5.56 -27.26
CA ALA A 175 5.17 6.01 -28.47
C ALA A 175 4.66 5.36 -29.79
N GLY A 176 3.43 4.86 -29.84
CA GLY A 176 2.79 4.29 -31.03
C GLY A 176 1.33 4.68 -31.24
N VAL A 177 0.64 5.35 -30.30
CA VAL A 177 -0.78 5.72 -30.46
C VAL A 177 -0.93 7.16 -30.97
N ASP A 178 -0.13 8.10 -30.46
CA ASP A 178 -0.23 9.52 -30.84
C ASP A 178 0.31 9.79 -32.25
N ALA A 179 1.22 8.93 -32.75
CA ALA A 179 1.74 9.01 -34.13
C ALA A 179 0.71 8.60 -35.21
N GLY A 180 -0.39 7.94 -34.81
CA GLY A 180 -1.51 7.57 -35.69
C GLY A 180 -2.66 8.58 -35.68
N ALA A 181 -2.87 9.26 -34.54
CA ALA A 181 -3.89 10.30 -34.40
C ALA A 181 -3.50 11.58 -35.15
N ASN A 182 -2.22 11.99 -35.08
CA ASN A 182 -1.74 13.18 -35.79
C ASN A 182 -1.72 13.03 -37.32
N ARG A 183 -1.66 11.79 -37.83
CA ARG A 183 -1.69 11.53 -39.29
C ARG A 183 -3.08 11.54 -39.91
N ARG A 184 -4.15 11.54 -39.12
CA ARG A 184 -5.54 11.68 -39.63
C ARG A 184 -6.04 13.13 -39.63
N ALA A 185 -5.27 14.06 -39.06
CA ALA A 185 -5.65 15.46 -38.96
C ALA A 185 -5.09 16.34 -40.09
N GLU A 186 -4.26 15.80 -40.98
CA GLU A 186 -3.73 16.55 -42.13
C GLU A 186 -4.63 16.27 -43.35
N PRO A 187 -5.48 17.23 -43.78
CA PRO A 187 -6.25 17.07 -44.99
C PRO A 187 -5.29 17.08 -46.20
N PRO A 188 -5.54 16.27 -47.25
CA PRO A 188 -4.72 16.31 -48.44
C PRO A 188 -4.82 17.69 -49.07
N THR A 189 -3.71 18.43 -49.10
CA THR A 189 -3.55 19.59 -49.96
C THR A 189 -3.65 19.08 -51.41
N ALA A 190 -4.84 19.26 -51.98
CA ALA A 190 -5.08 19.05 -53.40
C ALA A 190 -4.13 19.98 -54.17
N LYS A 191 -3.23 19.38 -54.93
CA LYS A 191 -2.56 20.04 -56.05
C LYS A 191 -3.62 20.21 -57.14
N GLU A 192 -3.88 21.46 -57.52
CA GLU A 192 -3.94 21.99 -58.89
C GLU A 192 -4.27 23.49 -58.86
#